data_AF-A0A3D0CAA6-F1
#
_entry.id   AF-A0A3D0CAA6-F1
#
_cell.length_a   1.000
_cell.length_b   1.000
_cell.length_c   1.000
_cell.angle_alpha   90.00
_cell.angle_beta   90.00
_cell.angle_gamma   90.00
#
_symmetry.space_group_name_H-M   'P 1'
#
loop_
_entity.id
_entity.type
_entity.pdbx_description
1 polymer ?
#
loop_
_entity_poly.entity_id
_entity_poly.type
_entity_poly.pdbx_seq_one_letter_code
_entity_poly.pdbx_strand_id
1 'polypeptide(L)'
;MITNKQNSINNLGGSMESIVKSPMNKDHGNESRSSDERRKNSKDAALFNSYFTVDRHALSDLISTKLHSDDFIATRTSYITIRLWFMCMFFALSVPIFSGFDFVLFPNAEALALLVARVTLSLSLFSLAYLLKVRALVNTVRSVMPLAFLAPMIFYVASMIIVSDLPKEEIPSIFAMLPYFILAMLGLFPLTISGGVIVVVCILVPFISYEIFFVQQSIWLLVNGIWLFLLFAGISLWLQVGQLSMLMKLY
;
A
#
# COMPACT_ATOMS: atom_id res chain seq x y z
N MET A 1 61.82 -10.25 -14.63
CA MET A 1 62.04 -10.35 -16.10
C MET A 1 61.43 -11.67 -16.54
N ILE A 2 60.39 -11.78 -17.37
CA ILE A 2 59.72 -10.86 -18.29
C ILE A 2 58.21 -11.18 -18.30
N THR A 3 57.41 -10.14 -18.48
CA THR A 3 55.94 -10.07 -18.40
C THR A 3 55.28 -10.40 -19.74
N ASN A 4 54.08 -10.99 -19.68
CA ASN A 4 53.19 -11.31 -20.80
C ASN A 4 52.08 -10.23 -20.92
N LYS A 5 51.84 -9.63 -22.11
CA LYS A 5 50.61 -8.84 -22.42
C LYS A 5 50.41 -8.52 -23.93
N GLN A 6 49.34 -9.10 -24.49
CA GLN A 6 48.32 -8.59 -25.44
C GLN A 6 48.59 -8.05 -26.87
N ASN A 7 47.63 -8.46 -27.74
CA ASN A 7 46.84 -7.68 -28.73
C ASN A 7 47.35 -7.51 -30.17
N SER A 8 46.60 -8.10 -31.14
CA SER A 8 45.62 -7.39 -32.01
C SER A 8 45.53 -7.91 -33.46
N ILE A 9 44.30 -8.27 -33.84
CA ILE A 9 43.52 -7.81 -35.02
C ILE A 9 44.12 -8.02 -36.43
N ASN A 10 43.53 -8.98 -37.15
CA ASN A 10 43.39 -9.05 -38.60
C ASN A 10 41.90 -8.80 -38.94
N ASN A 11 41.44 -8.33 -40.10
CA ASN A 11 41.95 -7.67 -41.30
C ASN A 11 40.75 -7.62 -42.29
N LEU A 12 40.81 -6.77 -43.33
CA LEU A 12 39.96 -6.69 -44.54
C LEU A 12 38.53 -6.10 -44.39
N GLY A 13 38.08 -5.16 -45.21
CA GLY A 13 38.66 -4.56 -46.42
C GLY A 13 37.60 -4.25 -47.48
N GLY A 14 37.49 -2.95 -47.85
CA GLY A 14 37.05 -2.42 -49.16
C GLY A 14 35.59 -2.66 -49.59
N SER A 15 35.00 -1.92 -50.52
CA SER A 15 35.33 -0.69 -51.24
C SER A 15 34.08 -0.34 -52.07
N MET A 16 33.87 0.95 -52.35
CA MET A 16 33.21 1.52 -53.53
C MET A 16 31.68 1.45 -53.70
N GLU A 17 31.08 2.65 -53.58
CA GLU A 17 29.83 3.06 -54.22
C GLU A 17 29.90 2.99 -55.75
N SER A 18 28.76 2.67 -56.38
CA SER A 18 28.49 3.02 -57.78
C SER A 18 27.05 3.49 -57.94
N ILE A 19 26.91 4.70 -58.48
CA ILE A 19 25.68 5.42 -58.84
C ILE A 19 25.16 4.94 -60.20
N VAL A 20 23.86 4.59 -60.36
CA VAL A 20 23.10 4.75 -61.63
C VAL A 20 21.58 4.97 -61.41
N LYS A 21 21.12 6.11 -61.98
CA LYS A 21 19.80 6.65 -62.40
C LYS A 21 18.47 5.83 -62.35
N SER A 22 17.41 6.58 -61.95
CA SER A 22 15.94 6.50 -62.17
C SER A 22 15.48 6.07 -63.60
N PRO A 23 14.22 5.58 -63.87
CA PRO A 23 12.95 6.27 -63.55
C PRO A 23 11.67 5.42 -63.27
N MET A 24 10.67 6.12 -62.70
CA MET A 24 9.20 6.00 -62.76
C MET A 24 8.55 4.83 -63.54
N ASN A 25 7.71 4.03 -62.85
CA ASN A 25 6.53 3.40 -63.48
C ASN A 25 5.35 3.32 -62.48
N LYS A 26 4.18 3.79 -62.94
CA LYS A 26 2.86 3.60 -62.32
C LYS A 26 2.41 2.16 -62.59
N ASP A 27 1.82 1.46 -61.63
CA ASP A 27 0.36 1.27 -61.54
C ASP A 27 -0.01 0.08 -60.63
N HIS A 28 -1.17 0.22 -59.99
CA HIS A 28 -2.08 -0.81 -59.46
C HIS A 28 -1.62 -1.75 -58.32
N GLY A 29 -2.45 -1.83 -57.28
CA GLY A 29 -2.43 -2.96 -56.35
C GLY A 29 -2.86 -2.62 -54.92
N ASN A 30 -4.15 -2.37 -54.74
CA ASN A 30 -4.81 -2.27 -53.44
C ASN A 30 -4.72 -3.61 -52.68
N GLU A 31 -3.67 -3.89 -51.90
CA GLU A 31 -3.64 -5.12 -51.07
C GLU A 31 -2.64 -5.15 -49.90
N SER A 32 -2.36 -4.03 -49.22
CA SER A 32 -1.41 -4.02 -48.07
C SER A 32 -1.93 -3.43 -46.76
N ARG A 33 -3.23 -3.14 -46.64
CA ARG A 33 -3.79 -2.59 -45.38
C ARG A 33 -4.27 -3.65 -44.38
N SER A 34 -4.63 -4.85 -44.83
CA SER A 34 -5.17 -5.91 -43.95
C SER A 34 -4.08 -6.65 -43.15
N SER A 35 -2.88 -6.80 -43.73
CA SER A 35 -1.78 -7.55 -43.12
C SER A 35 -1.09 -6.78 -41.99
N ASP A 36 -1.03 -5.45 -42.06
CA ASP A 36 -0.42 -4.61 -41.01
C ASP A 36 -1.32 -4.46 -39.77
N GLU A 37 -2.65 -4.37 -39.94
CA GLU A 37 -3.59 -4.36 -38.81
C GLU A 37 -3.56 -5.68 -38.02
N ARG A 38 -3.50 -6.84 -38.70
CA ARG A 38 -3.37 -8.14 -38.03
C ARG A 38 -2.06 -8.27 -37.25
N ARG A 39 -0.97 -7.72 -37.78
CA ARG A 39 0.37 -7.80 -37.16
C ARG A 39 0.50 -6.87 -35.96
N LYS A 40 -0.15 -5.70 -35.99
CA LYS A 40 -0.24 -4.77 -34.86
C LYS A 40 -1.09 -5.35 -33.73
N ASN A 41 -2.26 -5.91 -34.06
CA ASN A 41 -3.15 -6.53 -33.07
C ASN A 41 -2.51 -7.77 -32.41
N SER A 42 -1.70 -8.54 -33.15
CA SER A 42 -0.92 -9.65 -32.59
C SER A 42 0.21 -9.19 -31.66
N LYS A 43 0.86 -8.06 -31.96
CA LYS A 43 1.89 -7.48 -31.06
C LYS A 43 1.25 -6.85 -29.83
N ASP A 44 0.13 -6.16 -29.96
CA ASP A 44 -0.60 -5.58 -28.83
C ASP A 44 -1.19 -6.69 -27.94
N ALA A 45 -1.70 -7.77 -28.53
CA ALA A 45 -2.13 -8.96 -27.78
C ALA A 45 -0.96 -9.73 -27.15
N ALA A 46 0.22 -9.78 -27.80
CA ALA A 46 1.42 -10.40 -27.24
C ALA A 46 2.04 -9.55 -26.12
N LEU A 47 2.01 -8.21 -26.24
CA LEU A 47 2.39 -7.29 -25.17
C LEU A 47 1.39 -7.38 -24.01
N PHE A 48 0.09 -7.42 -24.28
CA PHE A 48 -0.95 -7.62 -23.26
C PHE A 48 -0.79 -8.97 -22.55
N ASN A 49 -0.57 -10.05 -23.30
CA ASN A 49 -0.24 -11.35 -22.70
C ASN A 49 1.08 -11.31 -21.93
N SER A 50 2.08 -10.55 -22.37
CA SER A 50 3.34 -10.37 -21.64
C SER A 50 3.12 -9.62 -20.30
N TYR A 51 2.24 -8.62 -20.27
CA TYR A 51 1.82 -7.95 -19.04
C TYR A 51 1.06 -8.89 -18.08
N PHE A 52 0.27 -9.83 -18.63
CA PHE A 52 -0.49 -10.81 -17.84
C PHE A 52 0.27 -12.11 -17.53
N THR A 53 1.37 -12.41 -18.23
CA THR A 53 2.35 -13.43 -17.83
C THR A 53 3.22 -12.84 -16.74
N VAL A 54 2.60 -12.52 -15.61
CA VAL A 54 3.35 -12.20 -14.41
C VAL A 54 4.05 -13.48 -13.99
N ASP A 55 5.38 -13.44 -14.04
CA ASP A 55 6.23 -14.58 -13.68
C ASP A 55 5.79 -15.13 -12.32
N ARG A 56 5.46 -16.42 -12.26
CA ARG A 56 4.92 -17.06 -11.04
C ARG A 56 5.87 -16.89 -9.84
N HIS A 57 7.17 -16.78 -10.13
CA HIS A 57 8.22 -16.49 -9.17
C HIS A 57 8.15 -15.05 -8.64
N ALA A 58 7.90 -14.06 -9.51
CA ALA A 58 7.71 -12.65 -9.11
C ALA A 58 6.44 -12.45 -8.26
N LEU A 59 5.35 -13.16 -8.57
CA LEU A 59 4.14 -13.15 -7.72
C LEU A 59 4.38 -13.84 -6.38
N SER A 60 5.08 -14.98 -6.36
CA SER A 60 5.44 -15.67 -5.12
C SER A 60 6.29 -14.78 -4.20
N ASP A 61 7.20 -14.00 -4.78
CA ASP A 61 8.04 -13.03 -4.07
C ASP A 61 7.22 -11.83 -3.54
N LEU A 62 6.22 -11.36 -4.28
CA LEU A 62 5.26 -10.34 -3.81
C LEU A 62 4.33 -10.84 -2.69
N ILE A 63 4.00 -12.13 -2.72
CA ILE A 63 3.13 -12.78 -1.73
C ILE A 63 3.91 -13.10 -0.44
N SER A 64 5.17 -13.52 -0.55
CA SER A 64 5.94 -14.05 0.57
C SER A 64 7.42 -13.67 0.51
N THR A 65 7.97 -13.23 1.65
CA THR A 65 9.40 -12.93 1.85
C THR A 65 10.32 -14.14 1.84
N LYS A 66 9.82 -15.36 1.62
CA LYS A 66 10.59 -16.59 1.86
C LYS A 66 11.81 -16.79 0.93
N LEU A 67 11.92 -16.06 -0.17
CA LEU A 67 13.06 -16.11 -1.10
C LEU A 67 13.86 -14.80 -1.21
N HIS A 68 13.55 -13.78 -0.40
CA HIS A 68 14.28 -12.52 -0.47
C HIS A 68 15.62 -12.59 0.29
N SER A 69 16.67 -12.00 -0.30
CA SER A 69 17.96 -11.78 0.37
C SER A 69 17.77 -10.96 1.67
N ASP A 70 18.53 -11.31 2.71
CA ASP A 70 18.49 -10.63 4.01
C ASP A 70 18.75 -9.11 3.89
N ASP A 71 19.54 -8.69 2.90
CA ASP A 71 19.82 -7.29 2.62
C ASP A 71 18.56 -6.52 2.15
N PHE A 72 17.76 -7.14 1.27
CA PHE A 72 16.49 -6.56 0.83
C PHE A 72 15.48 -6.46 1.99
N ILE A 73 15.43 -7.48 2.86
CA ILE A 73 14.57 -7.47 4.04
C ILE A 73 14.97 -6.33 4.99
N ALA A 74 16.27 -6.13 5.23
CA ALA A 74 16.79 -5.07 6.07
C ALA A 74 16.47 -3.67 5.50
N THR A 75 16.70 -3.43 4.22
CA THR A 75 16.37 -2.15 3.56
C THR A 75 14.88 -1.84 3.61
N ARG A 76 14.02 -2.80 3.27
CA ARG A 76 12.56 -2.62 3.35
C ARG A 76 12.11 -2.33 4.78
N THR A 77 12.64 -3.06 5.76
CA THR A 77 12.34 -2.83 7.17
C THR A 77 12.74 -1.41 7.60
N SER A 78 13.88 -0.90 7.14
CA SER A 78 14.29 0.49 7.41
C SER A 78 13.29 1.50 6.82
N TYR A 79 12.87 1.34 5.56
CA TYR A 79 11.84 2.18 4.94
C TYR A 79 10.51 2.17 5.68
N ILE A 80 10.03 0.98 6.06
CA ILE A 80 8.79 0.83 6.85
C ILE A 80 8.95 1.50 8.22
N THR A 81 10.09 1.32 8.88
CA THR A 81 10.35 1.89 10.22
C THR A 81 10.25 3.41 10.21
N ILE A 82 10.89 4.07 9.25
CA ILE A 82 10.86 5.54 9.15
C ILE A 82 9.43 6.04 8.93
N ARG A 83 8.71 5.45 7.97
CA ARG A 83 7.31 5.84 7.68
C ARG A 83 6.39 5.59 8.86
N LEU A 84 6.57 4.47 9.56
CA LEU A 84 5.72 4.08 10.68
C LEU A 84 5.99 4.98 11.89
N TRP A 85 7.25 5.31 12.12
CA TRP A 85 7.64 6.27 13.15
C TRP A 85 7.01 7.64 12.91
N PHE A 86 7.10 8.16 11.68
CA PHE A 86 6.46 9.43 11.31
C PHE A 86 4.95 9.38 11.49
N MET A 87 4.30 8.31 11.03
CA MET A 87 2.85 8.11 11.19
C MET A 87 2.46 8.11 12.66
N CYS A 88 3.11 7.28 13.50
CA CYS A 88 2.82 7.22 14.92
C CYS A 88 3.02 8.57 15.63
N MET A 89 4.12 9.28 15.34
CA MET A 89 4.37 10.61 15.93
C MET A 89 3.34 11.65 15.48
N PHE A 90 2.99 11.66 14.19
CA PHE A 90 1.99 12.55 13.65
C PHE A 90 0.63 12.36 14.34
N PHE A 91 0.17 11.12 14.48
CA PHE A 91 -1.09 10.84 15.17
C PHE A 91 -1.01 11.08 16.68
N ALA A 92 0.09 10.70 17.32
CA ALA A 92 0.27 10.94 18.75
C ALA A 92 0.13 12.42 19.10
N LEU A 93 0.59 13.33 18.23
CA LEU A 93 0.44 14.77 18.43
C LEU A 93 -0.93 15.30 17.96
N SER A 94 -1.40 14.86 16.78
CA SER A 94 -2.62 15.39 16.16
C SER A 94 -3.89 15.01 16.93
N VAL A 95 -3.97 13.77 17.44
CA VAL A 95 -5.14 13.26 18.16
C VAL A 95 -5.52 14.11 19.37
N PRO A 96 -4.62 14.44 20.33
CA PRO A 96 -4.97 15.27 21.48
C PRO A 96 -5.24 16.73 21.10
N ILE A 97 -4.58 17.27 20.07
CA ILE A 97 -4.87 18.62 19.57
C ILE A 97 -6.32 18.73 19.10
N PHE A 98 -6.82 17.70 18.41
CA PHE A 98 -8.20 17.67 17.94
C PHE A 98 -9.21 17.59 19.10
N SER A 99 -8.80 17.19 20.31
CA SER A 99 -9.70 17.11 21.47
C SER A 99 -10.36 18.44 21.82
N GLY A 100 -9.78 19.58 21.41
CA GLY A 100 -10.41 20.89 21.57
C GLY A 100 -11.77 20.98 20.85
N PHE A 101 -11.93 20.31 19.71
CA PHE A 101 -13.22 20.25 19.00
C PHE A 101 -14.24 19.38 19.73
N ASP A 102 -13.81 18.36 20.47
CA ASP A 102 -14.73 17.47 21.18
C ASP A 102 -15.51 18.24 22.26
N PHE A 103 -14.89 19.20 22.95
CA PHE A 103 -15.57 20.06 23.94
C PHE A 103 -16.54 21.07 23.32
N VAL A 104 -16.41 21.34 22.02
CA VAL A 104 -17.34 22.21 21.28
C VAL A 104 -18.53 21.40 20.76
N LEU A 105 -18.31 20.14 20.38
CA LEU A 105 -19.29 19.30 19.71
C LEU A 105 -20.10 18.43 20.69
N PHE A 106 -19.53 18.03 21.81
CA PHE A 106 -20.14 17.09 22.74
C PHE A 106 -20.37 17.69 24.13
N PRO A 107 -21.34 17.16 24.90
CA PRO A 107 -21.49 17.47 26.31
C PRO A 107 -20.20 17.19 27.08
N ASN A 108 -19.98 17.95 28.17
CA ASN A 108 -18.73 17.89 28.96
C ASN A 108 -18.37 16.47 29.45
N ALA A 109 -19.36 15.61 29.73
CA ALA A 109 -19.11 14.24 30.18
C ALA A 109 -18.44 13.40 29.07
N GLU A 110 -19.04 13.36 27.88
CA GLU A 110 -18.49 12.60 26.75
C GLU A 110 -17.22 13.22 26.20
N ALA A 111 -17.12 14.54 26.17
CA ALA A 111 -15.91 15.23 25.76
C ALA A 111 -14.71 14.88 26.67
N LEU A 112 -14.93 14.77 27.99
CA LEU A 112 -13.90 14.35 28.94
C LEU A 112 -13.53 12.87 28.75
N ALA A 113 -14.51 11.99 28.55
CA ALA A 113 -14.25 10.58 28.26
C ALA A 113 -13.46 10.41 26.94
N LEU A 114 -13.82 11.15 25.89
CA LEU A 114 -13.10 11.19 24.61
C LEU A 114 -11.68 11.74 24.79
N LEU A 115 -11.48 12.78 25.59
CA LEU A 115 -10.15 13.31 25.90
C LEU A 115 -9.26 12.23 26.54
N VAL A 116 -9.78 11.48 27.52
CA VAL A 116 -9.05 10.37 28.14
C VAL A 116 -8.68 9.32 27.09
N ALA A 117 -9.64 8.90 26.26
CA ALA A 117 -9.39 7.92 25.19
C ALA A 117 -8.33 8.41 24.19
N ARG A 118 -8.35 9.70 23.83
CA ARG A 118 -7.37 10.33 22.94
C ARG A 118 -5.98 10.40 23.55
N VAL A 119 -5.87 10.73 24.83
CA VAL A 119 -4.58 10.75 25.56
C VAL A 119 -4.03 9.34 25.66
N THR A 120 -4.85 8.33 25.97
CA THR A 120 -4.43 6.93 25.99
C THR A 120 -3.94 6.45 24.62
N LEU A 121 -4.66 6.80 23.54
CA LEU A 121 -4.21 6.51 22.17
C LEU A 121 -2.87 7.19 21.85
N SER A 122 -2.75 8.48 22.17
CA SER A 122 -1.54 9.28 21.95
C SER A 122 -0.33 8.66 22.66
N LEU A 123 -0.47 8.33 23.95
CA LEU A 123 0.58 7.67 24.73
C LEU A 123 0.94 6.31 24.13
N SER A 124 -0.05 5.51 23.72
CA SER A 124 0.18 4.21 23.10
C SER A 124 1.00 4.34 21.81
N LEU A 125 0.61 5.26 20.92
CA LEU A 125 1.33 5.52 19.67
C LEU A 125 2.73 6.09 19.91
N PHE A 126 2.89 6.95 20.91
CA PHE A 126 4.19 7.48 21.31
C PHE A 126 5.12 6.37 21.84
N SER A 127 4.60 5.46 22.68
CA SER A 127 5.36 4.29 23.16
C SER A 127 5.78 3.38 22.01
N LEU A 128 4.92 3.16 21.01
CA LEU A 128 5.26 2.38 19.81
C LEU A 128 6.33 3.09 18.97
N ALA A 129 6.21 4.40 18.76
CA ALA A 129 7.21 5.19 18.05
C ALA A 129 8.57 5.16 18.78
N TYR A 130 8.56 5.25 20.11
CA TYR A 130 9.76 5.12 20.93
C TYR A 130 10.40 3.73 20.77
N LEU A 131 9.59 2.67 20.82
CA LEU A 131 10.06 1.30 20.63
C LEU A 131 10.71 1.08 19.24
N LEU A 132 10.14 1.67 18.19
CA LEU A 132 10.73 1.66 16.84
C LEU A 132 12.10 2.37 16.80
N LYS A 133 12.23 3.48 17.53
CA LYS A 133 13.48 4.24 17.60
C LYS A 133 14.58 3.50 18.36
N VAL A 134 14.24 2.83 19.46
CA VAL A 134 15.21 2.12 20.30
C VAL A 134 15.60 0.76 19.70
N ARG A 135 14.64 0.06 19.08
CA ARG A 135 14.83 -1.33 18.64
C ARG A 135 14.33 -1.55 17.21
N ALA A 136 15.03 -0.99 16.23
CA ALA A 136 14.73 -1.10 14.80
C ALA A 136 15.03 -2.50 14.18
N LEU A 137 14.86 -3.59 14.94
CA LEU A 137 14.96 -4.95 14.42
C LEU A 137 13.72 -5.34 13.62
N VAL A 138 13.90 -6.22 12.63
CA VAL A 138 12.83 -6.76 11.77
C VAL A 138 11.65 -7.32 12.58
N ASN A 139 11.94 -8.07 13.66
CA ASN A 139 10.91 -8.66 14.51
C ASN A 139 10.10 -7.60 15.27
N THR A 140 10.75 -6.51 15.71
CA THR A 140 10.06 -5.40 16.38
C THR A 140 9.11 -4.72 15.41
N VAL A 141 9.58 -4.38 14.21
CA VAL A 141 8.75 -3.70 13.19
C VAL A 141 7.56 -4.57 12.79
N ARG A 142 7.76 -5.88 12.66
CA ARG A 142 6.69 -6.84 12.36
C ARG A 142 5.61 -6.90 13.44
N SER A 143 5.96 -6.69 14.71
CA SER A 143 5.01 -6.67 15.83
C SER A 143 4.37 -5.30 16.02
N VAL A 144 5.15 -4.22 15.92
CA VAL A 144 4.67 -2.84 16.09
C VAL A 144 3.73 -2.42 14.97
N MET A 145 3.96 -2.88 13.74
CA MET A 145 3.12 -2.55 12.58
C MET A 145 1.63 -2.87 12.81
N PRO A 146 1.20 -4.11 13.07
CA PRO A 146 -0.22 -4.38 13.33
C PRO A 146 -0.73 -3.66 14.58
N LEU A 147 0.11 -3.49 15.61
CA LEU A 147 -0.28 -2.83 16.85
C LEU A 147 -0.55 -1.32 16.67
N ALA A 148 0.21 -0.66 15.79
CA ALA A 148 0.04 0.74 15.44
C ALA A 148 -1.27 1.03 14.68
N PHE A 149 -1.86 0.02 14.04
CA PHE A 149 -3.17 0.09 13.40
C PHE A 149 -4.29 -0.42 14.30
N LEU A 150 -4.00 -1.37 15.18
CA LEU A 150 -4.94 -1.87 16.16
C LEU A 150 -5.27 -0.81 17.22
N ALA A 151 -4.27 -0.04 17.69
CA ALA A 151 -4.47 1.02 18.68
C ALA A 151 -5.53 2.06 18.26
N PRO A 152 -5.45 2.70 17.06
CA PRO A 152 -6.48 3.63 16.62
C PRO A 152 -7.83 2.94 16.34
N MET A 153 -7.86 1.64 16.05
CA MET A 153 -9.11 0.88 15.95
C MET A 153 -9.76 0.59 17.31
N ILE A 154 -8.97 0.33 18.35
CA ILE A 154 -9.48 0.24 19.72
C ILE A 154 -10.04 1.61 20.14
N PHE A 155 -9.34 2.70 19.81
CA PHE A 155 -9.86 4.04 20.02
C PHE A 155 -11.16 4.30 19.27
N TYR A 156 -11.28 3.86 18.00
CA TYR A 156 -12.53 3.93 17.25
C TYR A 156 -13.68 3.27 18.02
N VAL A 157 -13.51 2.01 18.43
CA VAL A 157 -14.56 1.28 19.18
C VAL A 157 -14.88 1.99 20.50
N ALA A 158 -13.87 2.41 21.25
CA ALA A 158 -14.06 3.14 22.50
C ALA A 158 -14.83 4.46 22.29
N SER A 159 -14.44 5.26 21.29
CA SER A 159 -15.11 6.51 20.97
C SER A 159 -16.57 6.31 20.59
N MET A 160 -16.87 5.27 19.80
CA MET A 160 -18.22 4.93 19.39
C MET A 160 -19.10 4.39 20.53
N ILE A 161 -18.51 3.78 21.54
CA ILE A 161 -19.22 3.39 22.78
C ILE A 161 -19.48 4.62 23.65
N ILE A 162 -18.51 5.54 23.77
CA ILE A 162 -18.68 6.78 24.55
C ILE A 162 -19.83 7.62 23.98
N VAL A 163 -19.88 7.79 22.66
CA VAL A 163 -20.93 8.61 22.02
C VAL A 163 -22.23 7.84 21.73
N SER A 164 -22.37 6.58 22.15
CA SER A 164 -23.53 5.75 21.77
C SER A 164 -24.85 6.25 22.33
N ASP A 165 -24.80 6.95 23.47
CA ASP A 165 -25.97 7.47 24.16
C ASP A 165 -26.50 8.78 23.54
N LEU A 166 -25.74 9.38 22.61
CA LEU A 166 -26.14 10.59 21.92
C LEU A 166 -27.03 10.30 20.70
N PRO A 167 -27.90 11.24 20.30
CA PRO A 167 -28.64 11.15 19.05
C PRO A 167 -27.68 10.99 17.87
N LYS A 168 -27.98 10.06 16.95
CA LYS A 168 -27.13 9.78 15.78
C LYS A 168 -26.88 11.00 14.88
N GLU A 169 -27.77 11.98 14.91
CA GLU A 169 -27.66 13.23 14.15
C GLU A 169 -26.59 14.18 14.70
N GLU A 170 -26.24 14.05 15.98
CA GLU A 170 -25.23 14.87 16.66
C GLU A 170 -23.83 14.28 16.52
N ILE A 171 -23.71 12.99 16.16
CA ILE A 171 -22.42 12.31 16.01
C ILE A 171 -21.77 12.72 14.68
N PRO A 172 -20.62 13.41 14.69
CA PRO A 172 -19.97 13.82 13.46
C PRO A 172 -19.53 12.61 12.62
N SER A 173 -19.77 12.66 11.31
CA SER A 173 -19.46 11.55 10.39
C SER A 173 -17.98 11.15 10.35
N ILE A 174 -17.08 12.01 10.86
CA ILE A 174 -15.64 11.73 10.97
C ILE A 174 -15.36 10.47 11.81
N PHE A 175 -16.17 10.18 12.83
CA PHE A 175 -16.02 8.98 13.66
C PHE A 175 -16.33 7.72 12.85
N ALA A 176 -17.39 7.74 12.04
CA ALA A 176 -17.78 6.61 11.18
C ALA A 176 -16.77 6.36 10.05
N MET A 177 -16.06 7.40 9.60
CA MET A 177 -15.07 7.29 8.54
C MET A 177 -13.69 6.81 9.02
N LEU A 178 -13.46 6.78 10.34
CA LEU A 178 -12.16 6.48 10.94
C LEU A 178 -11.57 5.11 10.53
N PRO A 179 -12.34 3.99 10.48
CA PRO A 179 -11.81 2.70 10.05
C PRO A 179 -11.30 2.72 8.61
N TYR A 180 -12.03 3.40 7.71
CA TYR A 180 -11.65 3.54 6.30
C TYR A 180 -10.41 4.42 6.13
N PHE A 181 -10.30 5.47 6.93
CA PHE A 181 -9.12 6.32 6.97
C PHE A 181 -7.88 5.55 7.46
N ILE A 182 -8.00 4.78 8.55
CA ILE A 182 -6.93 3.90 9.05
C ILE A 182 -6.51 2.89 7.96
N LEU A 183 -7.49 2.32 7.27
CA LEU A 183 -7.26 1.38 6.18
C LEU A 183 -6.55 2.03 4.97
N ALA A 184 -6.89 3.27 4.64
CA ALA A 184 -6.19 4.04 3.60
C ALA A 184 -4.73 4.32 3.98
N MET A 185 -4.44 4.59 5.26
CA MET A 185 -3.07 4.80 5.75
C MET A 185 -2.19 3.55 5.59
N LEU A 186 -2.78 2.35 5.55
CA LEU A 186 -2.04 1.13 5.25
C LEU A 186 -1.36 1.20 3.86
N GLY A 187 -1.99 1.90 2.90
CA GLY A 187 -1.45 2.16 1.57
C GLY A 187 -0.09 2.89 1.53
N LEU A 188 0.32 3.51 2.64
CA LEU A 188 1.58 4.26 2.74
C LEU A 188 2.82 3.38 2.92
N PHE A 189 2.65 2.08 3.14
CA PHE A 189 3.73 1.20 3.55
C PHE A 189 4.03 0.12 2.49
N PRO A 190 5.28 -0.12 2.09
CA PRO A 190 5.59 -1.15 1.10
C PRO A 190 5.60 -2.55 1.75
N LEU A 191 4.43 -3.04 2.20
CA LEU A 191 4.29 -4.39 2.74
C LEU A 191 4.11 -5.43 1.64
N THR A 192 4.49 -6.67 1.96
CA THR A 192 4.02 -7.83 1.21
C THR A 192 2.52 -8.02 1.38
N ILE A 193 1.89 -8.75 0.44
CA ILE A 193 0.46 -9.06 0.52
C ILE A 193 0.13 -9.76 1.86
N SER A 194 0.96 -10.72 2.28
CA SER A 194 0.80 -11.42 3.55
C SER A 194 0.88 -10.49 4.78
N GLY A 195 1.81 -9.53 4.78
CA GLY A 195 1.92 -8.54 5.86
C GLY A 195 0.73 -7.58 5.88
N GLY A 196 0.31 -7.10 4.71
CA GLY A 196 -0.86 -6.24 4.57
C GLY A 196 -2.14 -6.92 5.04
N VAL A 197 -2.38 -8.19 4.66
CA VAL A 197 -3.56 -8.95 5.08
C VAL A 197 -3.64 -9.08 6.61
N ILE A 198 -2.52 -9.33 7.30
CA ILE A 198 -2.49 -9.38 8.77
C ILE A 198 -3.01 -8.05 9.36
N VAL A 199 -2.53 -6.92 8.83
CA VAL A 199 -2.96 -5.60 9.31
C VAL A 199 -4.43 -5.33 8.96
N VAL A 200 -4.88 -5.69 7.76
CA VAL A 200 -6.29 -5.60 7.36
C VAL A 200 -7.18 -6.37 8.34
N VAL A 201 -6.79 -7.59 8.74
CA VAL A 201 -7.53 -8.38 9.73
C VAL A 201 -7.54 -7.69 11.11
N CYS A 202 -6.41 -7.13 11.55
CA CYS A 202 -6.34 -6.34 12.79
C CYS A 202 -7.28 -5.13 12.79
N ILE A 203 -7.56 -4.55 11.62
CA ILE A 203 -8.51 -3.44 11.46
C ILE A 203 -9.96 -3.96 11.37
N LEU A 204 -10.17 -5.04 10.61
CA LEU A 204 -11.49 -5.59 10.33
C LEU A 204 -12.15 -6.17 11.59
N VAL A 205 -11.39 -6.85 12.45
CA VAL A 205 -11.93 -7.53 13.63
C VAL A 205 -12.62 -6.56 14.59
N PRO A 206 -11.99 -5.45 15.05
CA PRO A 206 -12.67 -4.46 15.89
C PRO A 206 -13.87 -3.81 15.19
N PHE A 207 -13.76 -3.52 13.88
CA PHE A 207 -14.84 -2.92 13.10
C PHE A 207 -16.09 -3.81 13.08
N ILE A 208 -15.95 -5.06 12.64
CA ILE A 208 -17.07 -6.02 12.60
C ILE A 208 -17.61 -6.28 14.00
N SER A 209 -16.73 -6.40 15.00
CA SER A 209 -17.16 -6.65 16.38
C SER A 209 -18.07 -5.53 16.88
N TYR A 210 -17.70 -4.26 16.64
CA TYR A 210 -18.55 -3.13 17.02
C TYR A 210 -19.91 -3.17 16.31
N GLU A 211 -19.92 -3.39 14.99
CA GLU A 211 -21.15 -3.42 14.19
C GLU A 211 -22.12 -4.54 14.61
N ILE A 212 -21.60 -5.72 14.97
CA ILE A 212 -22.41 -6.87 15.40
C ILE A 212 -22.95 -6.68 16.82
N PHE A 213 -22.11 -6.24 17.76
CA PHE A 213 -22.50 -6.22 19.17
C PHE A 213 -23.26 -4.95 19.58
N PHE A 214 -22.98 -3.80 18.97
CA PHE A 214 -23.48 -2.51 19.45
C PHE A 214 -24.49 -1.82 18.52
N VAL A 215 -24.37 -1.98 17.20
CA VAL A 215 -25.16 -1.19 16.25
C VAL A 215 -26.54 -1.80 15.94
N GLN A 216 -26.74 -3.11 16.20
CA GLN A 216 -28.00 -3.86 15.98
C GLN A 216 -28.72 -3.51 14.66
N GLN A 217 -27.95 -3.31 13.60
CA GLN A 217 -28.46 -2.92 12.28
C GLN A 217 -28.94 -4.12 11.46
N SER A 218 -29.70 -3.83 10.41
CA SER A 218 -30.08 -4.83 9.41
C SER A 218 -28.86 -5.49 8.79
N ILE A 219 -28.97 -6.80 8.52
CA ILE A 219 -27.90 -7.60 7.90
C ILE A 219 -27.44 -7.00 6.57
N TRP A 220 -28.33 -6.34 5.81
CA TRP A 220 -27.98 -5.70 4.55
C TRP A 220 -27.02 -4.51 4.73
N LEU A 221 -27.20 -3.73 5.80
CA LEU A 221 -26.36 -2.57 6.07
C LEU A 221 -24.96 -3.01 6.52
N LEU A 222 -24.89 -4.08 7.33
CA LEU A 222 -23.63 -4.74 7.70
C LEU A 222 -22.86 -5.26 6.46
N VAL A 223 -23.55 -5.94 5.54
CA VAL A 223 -22.95 -6.45 4.30
C VAL A 223 -22.41 -5.30 3.45
N ASN A 224 -23.14 -4.20 3.32
CA ASN A 224 -22.67 -3.02 2.60
C ASN A 224 -21.42 -2.40 3.24
N GLY A 225 -21.39 -2.29 4.57
CA GLY A 225 -20.22 -1.80 5.31
C GLY A 225 -18.99 -2.69 5.11
N ILE A 226 -19.16 -4.01 5.20
CA ILE A 226 -18.08 -4.98 4.95
C ILE A 226 -17.61 -4.92 3.49
N TRP A 227 -18.52 -4.79 2.53
CA TRP A 227 -18.17 -4.67 1.12
C TRP A 227 -17.35 -3.40 0.85
N LEU A 228 -17.80 -2.26 1.38
CA LEU A 228 -17.07 -1.00 1.28
C LEU A 228 -15.69 -1.10 1.92
N PHE A 229 -15.59 -1.73 3.09
CA PHE A 229 -14.32 -1.99 3.76
C PHE A 229 -13.39 -2.83 2.88
N LEU A 230 -13.90 -3.91 2.26
CA LEU A 230 -13.12 -4.76 1.37
C LEU A 230 -12.61 -4.01 0.14
N LEU A 231 -13.41 -3.09 -0.44
CA LEU A 231 -12.96 -2.25 -1.55
C LEU A 231 -11.78 -1.36 -1.14
N PHE A 232 -11.88 -0.69 0.00
CA PHE A 232 -10.77 0.12 0.53
C PHE A 232 -9.54 -0.75 0.86
N ALA A 233 -9.74 -1.94 1.44
CA ALA A 233 -8.65 -2.86 1.75
C ALA A 233 -7.95 -3.31 0.47
N GLY A 234 -8.71 -3.65 -0.57
CA GLY A 234 -8.18 -4.03 -1.88
C GLY A 234 -7.34 -2.93 -2.51
N ILE A 235 -7.85 -1.69 -2.53
CA ILE A 235 -7.10 -0.53 -3.05
C ILE A 235 -5.84 -0.28 -2.22
N SER A 236 -5.93 -0.31 -0.89
CA SER A 236 -4.78 -0.14 -0.02
C SER A 236 -3.72 -1.22 -0.25
N LEU A 237 -4.11 -2.50 -0.37
CA LEU A 237 -3.17 -3.59 -0.66
C LEU A 237 -2.52 -3.40 -2.03
N TRP A 238 -3.30 -3.00 -3.03
CA TRP A 238 -2.81 -2.71 -4.37
C TRP A 238 -1.72 -1.62 -4.37
N LEU A 239 -1.96 -0.51 -3.65
CA LEU A 239 -0.99 0.58 -3.53
C LEU A 239 0.35 0.14 -2.93
N GLN A 240 0.30 -0.71 -1.90
CA GLN A 240 1.50 -1.19 -1.21
C GLN A 240 2.30 -2.15 -2.09
N VAL A 241 1.63 -3.04 -2.81
CA VAL A 241 2.25 -3.95 -3.79
C VAL A 241 2.91 -3.15 -4.91
N GLY A 242 2.29 -2.07 -5.39
CA GLY A 242 2.88 -1.17 -6.37
C GLY A 242 4.21 -0.55 -5.87
N GLN A 243 4.23 -0.08 -4.62
CA GLN A 243 5.46 0.45 -4.01
C GLN A 243 6.53 -0.62 -3.81
N LEU A 244 6.14 -1.83 -3.40
CA LEU A 244 7.05 -2.97 -3.25
C LEU A 244 7.66 -3.39 -4.59
N SER A 245 6.85 -3.46 -5.65
CA SER A 245 7.32 -3.76 -7.00
C SER A 245 8.31 -2.71 -7.52
N MET A 246 8.13 -1.43 -7.17
CA MET A 246 9.07 -0.37 -7.55
C MET A 246 10.42 -0.53 -6.83
N LEU A 247 10.39 -0.87 -5.54
CA LEU A 247 11.59 -1.14 -4.75
C LEU A 247 12.39 -2.34 -5.28
N MET A 248 11.71 -3.43 -5.66
CA MET A 248 12.37 -4.62 -6.24
C MET A 248 12.99 -4.37 -7.61
N LYS A 249 12.47 -3.43 -8.41
CA LYS A 249 13.06 -3.10 -9.72
C LYS A 249 14.31 -2.23 -9.64
N LEU A 250 14.55 -1.61 -8.49
CA LEU A 250 15.70 -0.73 -8.28
C LEU A 250 16.96 -1.50 -7.82
N TYR A 251 16.81 -2.78 -7.49
CA TYR A 251 17.84 -3.66 -6.95
C TYR A 251 17.93 -4.93 -7.81
#